data_AF-A0A626E789-F1
#
_entry.id   AF-A0A626E789-F1
#
_cell.length_a   1.000
_cell.length_b   1.000
_cell.length_c   1.000
_cell.angle_alpha   90.00
_cell.angle_beta   90.00
_cell.angle_gamma   90.00
#
_symmetry.space_group_name_H-M   'P 1'
#
loop_
_entity.id
_entity.type
_entity.pdbx_description
1 polymer ?
#
loop_
_entity_poly.entity_id
_entity_poly.type
_entity_poly.pdbx_seq_one_letter_code
_entity_poly.pdbx_strand_id
1 'polypeptide(L)'
;MLLKTSRRTFLKGLTLSGVAGSLGVWSFNARSSLSLPVAASLQGTQFDLTIGETAVNITGSERQAKTINGGLPGPVLRWKEGDTITLK
;
A
#
# COMPACT_ATOMS: atom_id res chain seq x y z
N MET A 1 -33.55 -37.67 -11.49
CA MET A 1 -33.89 -36.87 -12.68
C MET A 1 -32.58 -36.46 -13.34
N LEU A 2 -32.07 -37.27 -14.28
CA LEU A 2 -30.79 -37.03 -14.97
C LEU A 2 -31.02 -35.99 -16.08
N LEU A 3 -30.50 -34.77 -15.91
CA LEU A 3 -30.53 -33.78 -16.99
C LEU A 3 -29.61 -34.26 -18.13
N LYS A 4 -30.22 -34.67 -19.25
CA LYS A 4 -29.49 -34.88 -20.52
C LYS A 4 -29.03 -33.52 -21.05
N THR A 5 -27.82 -33.10 -20.68
CA THR A 5 -27.20 -31.91 -21.25
C THR A 5 -26.81 -32.18 -22.71
N SER A 6 -27.52 -31.55 -23.65
CA SER A 6 -27.18 -31.61 -25.08
C SER A 6 -25.99 -30.71 -25.39
N ARG A 7 -25.13 -31.12 -26.34
CA ARG A 7 -24.01 -30.30 -26.85
C ARG A 7 -24.47 -28.89 -27.27
N ARG A 8 -25.70 -28.77 -27.78
CA ARG A 8 -26.30 -27.48 -28.16
C ARG A 8 -26.65 -26.61 -26.95
N THR A 9 -27.07 -27.21 -25.83
CA THR A 9 -27.33 -26.48 -24.58
C THR A 9 -26.03 -25.98 -23.95
N PHE A 10 -24.97 -26.79 -24.00
CA PHE A 10 -23.63 -26.40 -23.58
C PHE A 10 -23.06 -25.25 -24.42
N LEU A 11 -23.14 -25.34 -25.75
CA LEU A 11 -22.66 -24.28 -26.66
C LEU A 11 -23.47 -22.98 -26.52
N LYS A 12 -24.78 -23.08 -26.25
CA LYS A 12 -25.60 -21.90 -25.93
C LYS A 12 -25.15 -21.23 -24.63
N GLY A 13 -24.81 -22.00 -23.60
CA GLY A 13 -24.22 -21.46 -22.38
C GLY A 13 -22.86 -20.80 -22.61
N LEU A 14 -21.98 -21.45 -23.37
CA LEU A 14 -20.63 -20.94 -23.68
C LEU A 14 -20.68 -19.63 -24.47
N THR A 15 -21.58 -19.53 -25.45
CA THR A 15 -21.75 -18.31 -26.28
C THR A 15 -22.35 -17.15 -25.49
N LEU A 16 -23.32 -17.40 -24.60
CA LEU A 16 -23.85 -16.35 -23.71
C LEU A 16 -22.77 -15.78 -22.78
N SER A 17 -21.92 -16.65 -22.21
CA SER A 17 -20.81 -16.21 -21.34
C SER A 17 -19.70 -15.50 -22.11
N GLY A 18 -19.42 -15.90 -23.36
CA GLY A 18 -18.41 -15.27 -24.20
C GLY A 18 -18.77 -13.85 -24.63
N VAL A 19 -20.04 -13.59 -24.98
CA VAL A 19 -20.53 -12.25 -25.37
C VAL A 19 -20.66 -11.31 -24.17
N ALA A 20 -21.04 -11.83 -23.00
CA ALA A 20 -21.05 -11.03 -21.77
C ALA A 20 -19.62 -10.65 -21.32
N GLY A 21 -18.64 -11.53 -21.53
CA GLY A 21 -17.23 -11.24 -21.27
C GLY A 21 -16.65 -10.20 -22.22
N SER A 22 -16.95 -10.27 -23.53
CA SER A 22 -16.33 -9.38 -24.53
C SER A 22 -16.78 -7.91 -24.45
N LEU A 23 -17.93 -7.62 -23.83
CA LEU A 23 -18.43 -6.26 -23.65
C LEU A 23 -18.09 -5.63 -22.29
N GLY A 24 -17.47 -6.37 -21.37
CA GLY A 24 -17.51 -6.00 -19.95
C GLY A 24 -16.35 -6.42 -19.06
N VAL A 25 -15.30 -7.08 -19.56
CA VAL A 25 -14.03 -7.13 -18.79
C VAL A 25 -13.32 -5.79 -18.95
N TRP A 26 -13.98 -4.73 -18.49
CA TRP A 26 -13.31 -3.48 -18.14
C TRP A 26 -12.24 -3.90 -17.15
N SER A 27 -10.98 -3.83 -17.58
CA SER A 27 -9.84 -4.22 -16.77
C SER A 27 -9.96 -3.53 -15.41
N PHE A 28 -10.43 -4.26 -14.40
CA PHE A 28 -10.40 -3.81 -13.03
C PHE A 28 -8.92 -3.72 -12.69
N ASN A 29 -8.33 -2.55 -12.88
CA ASN A 29 -7.06 -2.19 -12.30
C ASN A 29 -7.30 -2.06 -10.80
N ALA A 30 -7.40 -3.20 -10.10
CA ALA A 30 -7.41 -3.28 -8.65
C ALA A 30 -5.98 -3.02 -8.12
N ARG A 31 -5.37 -1.93 -8.58
CA ARG A 31 -4.10 -1.44 -8.03
C ARG A 31 -4.45 -0.70 -6.75
N SER A 32 -4.32 -1.38 -5.62
CA SER A 32 -4.24 -0.69 -4.34
C SER A 32 -2.93 0.11 -4.32
N SER A 33 -3.04 1.43 -4.38
CA SER A 33 -1.89 2.29 -4.05
C SER A 33 -1.83 2.42 -2.54
N LEU A 34 -1.07 1.54 -1.89
CA LEU A 34 -0.60 1.79 -0.52
C LEU A 34 0.39 2.96 -0.60
N SER A 35 -0.13 4.17 -0.46
CA SER A 35 0.66 5.38 -0.32
C SER A 35 1.17 5.45 1.13
N LEU A 36 2.18 4.62 1.41
CA LEU A 36 2.90 4.72 2.68
C LEU A 36 3.66 6.07 2.69
N PRO A 37 3.64 6.80 3.82
CA PRO A 37 4.43 8.01 3.95
C PRO A 37 5.90 7.68 3.71
N VAL A 38 6.54 8.40 2.78
CA VAL A 38 7.99 8.29 2.59
C VAL A 38 8.66 8.89 3.83
N ALA A 39 9.57 8.14 4.45
CA ALA A 39 10.35 8.62 5.58
C ALA A 39 11.12 9.89 5.17
N ALA A 40 11.00 10.96 5.97
CA ALA A 40 11.83 12.15 5.80
C ALA A 40 13.32 11.75 5.86
N SER A 41 14.20 12.43 5.14
CA SER A 41 15.64 12.13 5.18
C SER A 41 16.45 13.32 5.65
N LEU A 42 17.28 13.14 6.66
CA LEU A 42 18.21 14.15 7.16
C LEU A 42 19.64 13.76 6.77
N GLN A 43 20.44 14.75 6.38
CA GLN A 43 21.84 14.59 5.98
C GLN A 43 22.72 15.54 6.78
N GLY A 44 23.91 15.08 7.17
CA GLY A 44 24.89 15.90 7.89
C GLY A 44 25.50 15.17 9.07
N THR A 45 26.08 15.93 9.99
CA THR A 45 26.74 15.43 11.20
C THR A 45 26.03 15.82 12.49
N GLN A 46 25.01 16.66 12.42
CA GLN A 46 24.17 17.01 13.57
C GLN A 46 22.70 16.77 13.22
N PHE A 47 22.03 16.01 14.08
CA PHE A 47 20.63 15.67 13.91
C PHE A 47 19.88 15.99 15.21
N ASP A 48 18.89 16.88 15.10
CA ASP A 48 18.00 17.21 16.20
C ASP A 48 16.73 16.36 16.06
N LEU A 49 16.50 15.45 17.01
CA LEU A 49 15.45 14.45 17.02
C LEU A 49 14.53 14.67 18.21
N THR A 50 13.33 15.18 17.94
CA THR A 50 12.30 15.34 18.98
C THR A 50 11.46 14.07 19.06
N ILE A 51 11.47 13.41 20.22
CA ILE A 51 10.58 12.28 20.52
C ILE A 51 9.27 12.82 21.09
N GLY A 52 8.15 12.53 20.42
CA GLY A 52 6.82 12.94 20.86
C GLY A 52 5.78 11.85 20.63
N GLU A 53 4.59 12.03 21.20
CA GLU A 53 3.44 11.17 20.92
C GLU A 53 2.48 11.88 19.96
N THR A 54 2.20 11.24 18.83
CA THR A 54 1.34 11.79 17.78
C THR A 54 0.27 10.76 17.40
N ALA A 55 -0.94 11.25 17.14
CA ALA A 55 -2.02 10.42 16.63
C ALA A 55 -1.72 10.04 15.18
N VAL A 56 -1.68 8.74 14.87
CA VAL A 56 -1.40 8.22 13.53
C VAL A 56 -2.45 7.21 13.11
N ASN A 57 -2.74 7.15 11.82
CA ASN A 57 -3.67 6.19 11.24
C ASN A 57 -2.93 5.35 10.18
N ILE A 58 -2.74 4.06 10.47
CA ILE A 58 -2.04 3.12 9.59
C ILE A 58 -3.01 2.11 8.98
N THR A 59 -3.98 1.64 9.77
CA THR A 59 -4.91 0.54 9.39
C THR A 59 -6.36 1.00 9.23
N GLY A 60 -6.60 2.31 9.15
CA GLY A 60 -7.94 2.92 9.09
C GLY A 60 -8.48 3.41 10.45
N SER A 61 -7.75 3.18 11.55
CA SER A 61 -8.10 3.66 12.90
C SER A 61 -6.95 4.47 13.48
N GLU A 62 -7.29 5.62 14.05
CA GLU A 62 -6.33 6.51 14.71
C GLU A 62 -5.87 5.92 16.05
N ARG A 63 -4.56 5.90 16.27
CA ARG A 63 -3.92 5.44 17.50
C ARG A 63 -2.75 6.36 17.85
N GLN A 64 -2.51 6.56 19.14
CA GLN A 64 -1.31 7.25 19.61
C GLN A 64 -0.07 6.40 19.35
N ALA A 65 0.93 6.97 18.71
CA ALA A 65 2.23 6.36 18.49
C ALA A 65 3.35 7.29 18.94
N LYS A 66 4.45 6.71 19.42
CA LYS A 66 5.69 7.44 19.61
C LYS A 66 6.31 7.73 18.23
N THR A 67 6.58 8.99 17.98
CA THR A 67 7.06 9.53 16.71
C THR A 67 8.35 10.30 16.91
N ILE A 68 9.16 10.38 15.86
CA ILE A 68 10.36 11.23 15.82
C ILE A 68 10.07 12.36 14.86
N ASN A 69 10.26 13.60 15.32
CA ASN A 69 9.94 14.81 14.56
C ASN A 69 8.47 14.85 14.09
N GLY A 70 7.55 14.29 14.88
CA GLY A 70 6.12 14.20 14.57
C GLY A 70 5.76 13.21 13.47
N GLY A 71 6.74 12.48 12.91
CA GLY A 71 6.56 11.60 11.76
C GLY A 71 6.58 10.12 12.09
N LEU A 72 5.85 9.35 11.27
CA LEU A 72 5.92 7.89 11.21
C LEU A 72 5.85 7.44 9.73
N PRO A 73 6.84 6.70 9.21
CA PRO A 73 8.11 6.34 9.86
C PRO A 73 8.98 7.57 10.22
N GLY A 74 9.82 7.42 11.25
CA GLY A 74 10.78 8.47 11.64
C GLY A 74 11.82 8.75 10.56
N PRO A 75 12.59 9.86 10.66
CA PRO A 75 13.49 10.28 9.60
C PRO A 75 14.68 9.31 9.42
N VAL A 76 15.05 9.05 8.17
CA VAL A 76 16.28 8.35 7.80
C VAL A 76 17.45 9.33 7.89
N LEU A 77 18.43 9.00 8.71
CA LEU A 77 19.64 9.78 8.85
C LEU A 77 20.70 9.24 7.88
N ARG A 78 21.38 10.14 7.17
CA ARG A 78 22.40 9.82 6.16
C ARG A 78 23.69 10.57 6.46
N TRP A 79 24.77 9.82 6.65
CA TRP A 79 26.12 10.33 6.85
C TRP A 79 27.12 9.43 6.10
N LYS A 80 28.39 9.85 6.03
CA LYS A 80 29.44 9.07 5.38
C LYS A 80 30.23 8.28 6.41
N GLU A 81 30.81 7.17 5.96
CA GLU A 81 31.75 6.42 6.79
C GLU A 81 32.93 7.32 7.20
N GLY A 82 33.31 7.26 8.48
CA GLY A 82 34.34 8.11 9.07
C GLY A 82 33.80 9.39 9.73
N ASP A 83 32.53 9.75 9.52
CA ASP A 83 31.93 10.93 10.16
C ASP A 83 31.64 10.64 11.65
N THR A 84 31.99 11.59 12.51
CA THR A 84 31.48 11.65 13.89
C THR A 84 30.18 12.46 13.89
N ILE A 85 29.07 11.84 14.30
CA ILE A 85 27.76 12.47 14.33
C ILE A 85 27.29 12.80 15.74
N THR A 86 26.48 13.85 15.87
CA THR A 86 25.82 14.28 17.10
C THR A 86 24.31 14.12 16.96
N LEU A 87 23.71 13.41 17.88
CA LEU A 87 22.26 13.24 18.01
C LEU A 87 21.80 14.05 19.23
N LYS A 88 20.80 14.90 19.06
CA LYS A 88 20.21 15.72 20.14
C LYS A 88 18.73 15.43 20.30
#